data_AF-A0A963I717-F1
#
_entry.id   AF-A0A963I717-F1
#
_cell.length_a   1.000
_cell.length_b   1.000
_cell.length_c   1.000
_cell.angle_alpha   90.00
_cell.angle_beta   90.00
_cell.angle_gamma   90.00
#
_symmetry.space_group_name_H-M   'P 1'
#
loop_
_entity.id
_entity.type
_entity.pdbx_description
1 polymer ?
#
loop_
_entity_poly.entity_id
_entity_poly.type
_entity_poly.pdbx_seq_one_letter_code
_entity_poly.pdbx_strand_id
1 'polypeptide(L)' 'WGGILVYGCIRDSAAIGGMDIGVFALGTHPRKTVKKGAGERDVPVTFGGQTFVPGQFVYADADGVILSDISLL' A
#
# COMPACT_ATOMS: atom_id res chain seq x y z
N TRP A 1 9.27 -7.06 4.72
CA TRP A 1 8.39 -6.19 3.89
C TRP A 1 9.18 -4.96 3.52
N GLY A 2 9.15 -4.51 2.26
CA GLY A 2 9.75 -3.23 1.86
C GLY A 2 8.89 -2.02 2.23
N GLY A 3 7.58 -2.22 2.37
CA GLY A 3 6.61 -1.20 2.75
C GLY A 3 5.18 -1.68 2.51
N ILE A 4 4.20 -0.80 2.75
CA ILE A 4 2.77 -1.05 2.57
C ILE A 4 2.14 0.14 1.83
N LEU A 5 1.41 -0.14 0.75
CA LEU A 5 0.61 0.85 0.03
C LEU A 5 -0.88 0.50 0.21
N VAL A 6 -1.65 1.43 0.79
CA VAL A 6 -3.08 1.26 1.05
C VAL A 6 -3.85 2.29 0.24
N TYR A 7 -4.58 1.83 -0.78
CA TYR A 7 -5.58 2.67 -1.46
C TYR A 7 -6.86 2.77 -0.60
N GLY A 8 -6.72 3.47 0.53
CA GLY A 8 -7.73 3.56 1.58
C GLY A 8 -7.16 4.24 2.83
N CYS A 9 -7.91 4.17 3.93
CA CYS A 9 -7.49 4.76 5.20
C CYS A 9 -6.77 3.74 6.10
N ILE A 10 -5.82 4.23 6.91
CA ILE A 10 -5.19 3.49 8.01
C ILE A 10 -5.64 4.04 9.37
N ARG A 11 -5.19 3.43 10.46
CA ARG A 11 -5.32 3.94 11.84
C ARG A 11 -4.00 3.79 12.57
N ASP A 12 -3.90 4.38 13.76
CA ASP A 12 -2.69 4.34 14.59
C ASP A 12 -1.48 5.01 13.91
N SER A 13 -1.73 6.04 13.09
CA SER A 13 -0.70 6.72 12.27
C SER A 13 0.47 7.27 13.08
N ALA A 14 0.23 7.76 14.29
CA ALA A 14 1.31 8.24 15.17
C ALA A 14 2.26 7.11 15.58
N ALA A 15 1.74 5.92 15.88
CA ALA A 15 2.56 4.77 16.21
C ALA A 15 3.29 4.25 14.96
N ILE A 16 2.59 4.16 13.82
CA ILE A 16 3.17 3.74 12.54
C ILE A 16 4.31 4.67 12.11
N GLY A 17 4.16 5.98 12.28
CA GLY A 17 5.19 6.97 11.93
C GLY A 17 6.48 6.87 12.75
N GLY A 18 6.47 6.13 13.87
CA GLY A 18 7.67 5.82 14.65
C GLY A 18 8.32 4.47 14.30
N MET A 19 7.77 3.73 13.34
CA MET A 19 8.28 2.42 12.93
C MET A 19 9.23 2.55 11.73
N ASP A 20 10.18 1.62 11.62
CA ASP A 20 11.09 1.51 10.47
C ASP A 20 10.41 0.73 9.32
N ILE A 21 9.31 1.29 8.79
CA ILE A 21 8.58 0.76 7.64
C ILE A 21 7.87 1.87 6.86
N GLY A 22 7.97 1.84 5.53
CA GLY A 22 7.22 2.76 4.67
C GLY A 22 5.73 2.40 4.62
N VAL A 23 4.85 3.37 4.87
CA VAL A 23 3.38 3.19 4.77
C VAL A 23 2.76 4.38 4.04
N PHE A 24 2.12 4.11 2.90
CA PHE A 24 1.34 5.08 2.13
C PHE A 24 -0.15 4.78 2.28
N ALA A 25 -0.95 5.81 2.54
CA ALA A 25 -2.39 5.72 2.68
C ALA A 25 -3.07 7.01 2.21
N LEU A 26 -4.36 6.94 1.85
CA LEU A 26 -5.14 8.12 1.45
C LEU A 26 -5.56 8.99 2.64
N GLY A 27 -5.47 8.48 3.86
CA GLY A 27 -5.82 9.20 5.07
C GLY A 27 -5.91 8.30 6.30
N THR A 28 -6.46 8.85 7.38
CA THR A 28 -6.64 8.15 8.65
C THR A 28 -8.12 8.00 9.01
N HIS A 29 -8.53 6.83 9.50
CA HIS A 29 -9.87 6.58 10.01
C HIS A 29 -9.82 5.67 11.25
N PRO A 30 -10.31 6.10 12.43
CA PRO A 30 -10.11 5.37 13.68
C PRO A 30 -10.93 4.07 13.79
N ARG A 31 -12.04 3.97 13.05
CA ARG A 31 -12.94 2.82 13.12
C ARG A 31 -12.29 1.59 12.49
N LYS A 32 -12.24 0.49 13.24
CA LYS A 32 -11.80 -0.81 12.71
C LYS A 32 -12.76 -1.33 11.64
N THR A 33 -12.22 -2.11 10.70
CA THR A 33 -13.02 -2.89 9.76
C THR A 33 -13.76 -4.04 10.46
N VAL A 34 -14.87 -4.49 9.86
CA VAL A 34 -15.53 -5.73 10.25
C VAL A 34 -14.90 -6.87 9.45
N LYS A 35 -14.28 -7.83 10.14
CA LYS A 35 -13.58 -8.96 9.51
C LYS A 35 -14.58 -9.99 9.00
N LYS A 36 -15.04 -9.83 7.76
CA LYS A 36 -15.97 -10.76 7.09
C LYS A 36 -15.27 -11.88 6.29
N GLY A 37 -13.94 -11.90 6.26
CA GLY A 37 -13.17 -12.85 5.44
C GLY A 37 -13.25 -12.57 3.92
N ALA A 38 -13.84 -11.43 3.53
CA ALA A 38 -13.93 -11.02 2.13
C ALA A 38 -12.62 -10.37 1.66
N GLY A 39 -12.31 -10.56 0.37
CA GLY A 39 -11.13 -10.03 -0.30
C GLY A 39 -10.42 -11.12 -1.08
N GLU A 40 -9.69 -10.70 -2.11
CA GLU A 40 -8.85 -11.56 -2.94
C GLU A 40 -7.38 -11.25 -2.68
N ARG A 41 -6.50 -12.22 -2.93
CA ARG A 41 -5.05 -12.07 -2.86
C ARG A 41 -4.46 -12.43 -4.21
N ASP A 42 -3.32 -11.83 -4.52
CA ASP A 42 -2.55 -12.15 -5.72
C ASP A 42 -3.37 -12.00 -7.02
N VAL A 43 -4.21 -10.95 -7.06
CA VAL A 43 -4.95 -10.54 -8.26
C VAL A 43 -4.52 -9.13 -8.69
N PRO A 44 -4.55 -8.80 -9.99
CA PRO A 44 -4.34 -7.43 -10.45
C PRO A 44 -5.34 -6.45 -9.83
N VAL A 45 -4.87 -5.29 -9.39
CA VAL A 45 -5.71 -4.22 -8.83
C VAL A 45 -5.40 -2.89 -9.50
N THR A 46 -6.44 -2.10 -9.82
CA THR A 46 -6.28 -0.81 -10.52
C THR A 46 -6.72 0.35 -9.63
N PHE A 47 -5.81 1.27 -9.37
CA PHE A 47 -6.06 2.52 -8.66
C PHE A 47 -4.97 3.56 -8.96
N GLY A 48 -5.23 4.84 -8.71
CA GLY A 48 -4.25 5.90 -8.99
C GLY A 48 -3.82 5.98 -10.46
N GLY A 49 -4.68 5.54 -11.39
CA GLY A 49 -4.39 5.49 -12.82
C GLY A 49 -3.53 4.31 -13.28
N GLN A 50 -3.04 3.48 -12.35
CA GLN A 50 -2.14 2.35 -12.63
C GLN A 50 -2.76 1.01 -12.25
N THR A 51 -2.29 -0.06 -12.89
CA THR A 51 -2.63 -1.44 -12.53
C THR A 51 -1.43 -2.11 -11.88
N PHE A 52 -1.60 -2.55 -10.63
CA PHE A 52 -0.62 -3.28 -9.86
C PHE A 52 -0.86 -4.77 -10.09
N VAL A 53 0.15 -5.46 -10.62
CA VAL A 53 0.11 -6.90 -10.92
C VAL A 53 1.04 -7.64 -9.95
N PRO A 54 0.60 -8.75 -9.33
CA PRO A 54 1.47 -9.56 -8.48
C PRO A 54 2.78 -9.93 -9.19
N GLY A 55 3.91 -9.74 -8.50
CA GLY A 55 5.25 -9.96 -9.05
C GLY A 55 5.94 -8.72 -9.63
N GLN A 56 5.21 -7.63 -9.88
CA GLN A 56 5.82 -6.34 -10.23
C GLN A 56 6.52 -5.71 -9.03
N PHE A 57 7.43 -4.79 -9.34
CA PHE A 57 8.16 -4.00 -8.36
C PHE A 57 7.48 -2.65 -8.14
N VAL A 58 7.35 -2.28 -6.87
CA VAL A 58 6.86 -0.96 -6.44
C VAL A 58 8.00 -0.22 -5.78
N TYR A 59 8.26 1.01 -6.24
CA TYR A 59 9.22 1.92 -5.62
C TYR A 59 8.45 3.15 -5.15
N ALA A 60 8.73 3.62 -3.93
CA ALA A 60 8.00 4.71 -3.31
C ALA A 60 8.94 5.56 -2.47
N ASP A 61 8.77 6.88 -2.57
CA ASP A 61 9.46 7.89 -1.78
C ASP A 61 8.54 9.09 -1.52
N ALA A 62 9.08 10.18 -0.98
CA ALA A 62 8.29 11.37 -0.66
C ALA A 62 7.67 12.05 -1.89
N ASP A 63 8.21 11.84 -3.09
CA ASP A 63 7.76 12.47 -4.33
C ASP A 63 6.66 11.65 -5.01
N GLY A 64 6.72 10.32 -4.90
CA GLY A 64 5.65 9.50 -5.46
C GLY A 64 5.86 7.99 -5.39
N VAL A 65 5.08 7.29 -6.21
CA VAL A 65 5.08 5.84 -6.35
C VAL A 65 5.18 5.48 -7.82
N ILE A 66 6.10 4.59 -8.17
CA ILE A 66 6.28 4.08 -9.53
C ILE A 66 6.23 2.54 -9.55
N LEU A 67 5.93 2.01 -10.73
CA LEU A 67 5.83 0.57 -11.01
C LEU A 67 6.84 0.17 -12.07
N SER A 68 7.35 -1.06 -11.95
CA SER A 68 8.20 -1.68 -12.96
C SER A 68 7.93 -3.18 -13.05
N ASP A 69 7.95 -3.71 -14.29
CA ASP A 69 7.88 -5.15 -14.55
C ASP A 69 9.17 -5.90 -14.20
N ILE A 70 10.27 -5.16 -14.05
CA ILE A 70 11.61 -5.71 -13.72
C ILE A 70 12.21 -4.98 -12.52
N SER A 71 13.18 -5.64 -11.85
CA SER A 71 14.01 -4.97 -10.86
C SER A 71 14.80 -3.84 -11.52
N LEU A 72 14.79 -2.66 -10.90
CA LEU A 72 15.61 -1.50 -11.29
C LEU A 72 16.86 -1.38 -10.41
N LEU A 73 17.03 -2.31 -9.46
CA LEU A 73 18.19 -2.48 -8.58
C LEU A 73 18.91 -3.78 -8.90
#